data_AF-A0A2D6X060-F1
#
_entry.id   AF-A0A2D6X060-F1
#
_cell.length_a   1.000
_cell.length_b   1.000
_cell.length_c   1.000
_cell.angle_alpha   90.00
_cell.angle_beta   90.00
_cell.angle_gamma   90.00
#
_symmetry.space_group_name_H-M   'P 1'
#
loop_
_entity.id
_entity.type
_entity.pdbx_description
1 polymer ?
#
loop_
_entity_poly.entity_id
_entity_poly.type
_entity_poly.pdbx_seq_one_letter_code
_entity_poly.pdbx_strand_id
1 'polypeptide(L)' 'MSNDVNIWIGTGRLTHDPKPFTLNNGTVGCNFDIATNKTRPDRNGRKIKTTMYTTCTVFGNRATAVINYLRKGREVHVMG' A
#
# COMPACT_ATOMS: atom_id res chain seq x y z
N MET A 1 29.52 -3.77 0.77
CA MET A 1 28.09 -3.66 1.15
C MET A 1 27.72 -2.20 1.00
N SER A 2 26.62 -1.87 0.31
CA SER A 2 26.09 -0.51 0.32
C SER A 2 25.60 -0.22 1.75
N ASN A 3 25.89 0.99 2.26
CA ASN A 3 25.47 1.47 3.58
C ASN A 3 24.15 2.25 3.50
N ASP A 4 23.46 2.19 2.35
CA ASP A 4 22.26 2.98 2.12
C ASP A 4 21.03 2.26 2.68
N VAL A 5 20.21 3.00 3.43
CA VAL A 5 18.98 2.48 4.02
C VAL A 5 17.80 2.95 3.18
N ASN A 6 17.03 1.99 2.67
CA ASN A 6 15.74 2.24 2.03
C ASN A 6 14.65 1.52 2.83
N ILE A 7 13.83 2.29 3.53
CA ILE A 7 12.70 1.79 4.31
C ILE A 7 11.51 2.72 4.06
N TRP A 8 10.38 2.13 3.67
CA TRP A 8 9.10 2.82 3.58
C TRP A 8 8.08 2.16 4.50
N ILE A 9 7.37 2.98 5.28
CA ILE A 9 6.34 2.53 6.23
C ILE A 9 5.08 3.35 5.99
N GLY A 10 3.95 2.67 5.81
CA GLY A 10 2.66 3.32 5.63
C GLY A 10 1.50 2.48 6.15
N THR A 11 0.51 3.17 6.71
CA THR A 11 -0.77 2.57 7.10
C THR A 11 -1.90 3.30 6.38
N GLY A 12 -2.82 2.56 5.78
CA GLY A 12 -3.97 3.14 5.11
C GLY A 12 -4.95 2.07 4.65
N ARG A 13 -5.87 2.46 3.76
CA ARG A 13 -6.93 1.55 3.28
C ARG A 13 -6.80 1.25 1.80
N LEU A 14 -7.12 0.02 1.41
CA LEU A 14 -7.13 -0.38 0.01
C LEU A 14 -8.17 0.42 -0.78
N THR A 15 -7.77 1.02 -1.89
CA THR A 15 -8.69 1.77 -2.77
C THR A 15 -9.52 0.85 -3.68
N HIS A 16 -8.99 -0.33 -3.97
CA HIS A 16 -9.57 -1.33 -4.84
C HIS A 16 -9.15 -2.73 -4.40
N ASP A 17 -9.77 -3.76 -4.96
CA ASP A 17 -9.39 -5.14 -4.66
C ASP A 17 -7.98 -5.46 -5.19
N PRO A 18 -7.20 -6.26 -4.46
CA PRO A 18 -5.83 -6.63 -4.86
C PRO A 18 -5.83 -7.28 -6.25
N LYS A 19 -4.91 -6.82 -7.12
CA LYS A 19 -4.75 -7.31 -8.50
C LYS A 19 -3.63 -8.35 -8.56
N PRO A 20 -3.94 -9.66 -8.61
CA PRO A 20 -2.94 -10.70 -8.77
C PRO A 20 -2.31 -10.66 -10.15
N PHE A 21 -1.04 -11.03 -10.25
CA PHE A 21 -0.35 -11.31 -11.50
C PHE A 21 0.68 -12.42 -11.29
N THR A 22 1.12 -13.05 -12.38
CA THR A 22 2.15 -14.10 -12.34
C THR A 22 3.31 -13.67 -13.23
N LEU A 23 4.52 -13.73 -12.70
CA LEU A 23 5.75 -13.46 -13.44
C LEU A 23 6.11 -14.66 -14.34
N ASN A 24 6.89 -14.43 -15.40
CA ASN A 24 7.33 -15.49 -16.31
C ASN A 24 8.13 -16.62 -15.64
N ASN A 25 8.71 -16.36 -14.47
CA ASN A 25 9.42 -17.35 -13.65
C ASN A 25 8.49 -18.18 -12.74
N GLY A 26 7.16 -18.02 -12.85
CA GLY A 26 6.15 -18.71 -12.02
C GLY A 26 5.89 -18.06 -10.66
N THR A 27 6.56 -16.96 -10.31
CA THR A 27 6.34 -16.27 -9.04
C THR A 27 5.01 -15.51 -9.08
N VAL A 28 4.16 -15.73 -8.08
CA VAL A 28 2.92 -14.98 -7.88
C VAL A 28 3.24 -13.61 -7.27
N GLY A 29 2.71 -12.57 -7.89
CA GLY A 29 2.75 -11.20 -7.40
C GLY A 29 1.35 -10.63 -7.21
N CYS A 30 1.26 -9.54 -6.47
CA CYS A 30 0.02 -8.79 -6.32
C CYS A 30 0.29 -7.29 -6.21
N ASN A 31 -0.46 -6.51 -6.98
CA ASN A 31 -0.47 -5.06 -6.89
C ASN A 31 -1.70 -4.58 -6.11
N PHE A 32 -1.52 -3.58 -5.25
CA PHE A 32 -2.61 -2.91 -4.57
C PHE A 32 -2.22 -1.47 -4.24
N ASP A 33 -3.23 -0.61 -4.12
CA ASP A 33 -3.03 0.81 -3.76
C ASP A 33 -3.60 1.09 -2.38
N ILE A 34 -2.83 1.82 -1.57
CA ILE A 34 -3.23 2.29 -0.25
C ILE A 34 -3.51 3.79 -0.31
N ALA A 35 -4.64 4.18 0.28
CA ALA A 35 -4.95 5.58 0.57
C ALA A 35 -4.60 5.95 2.02
N THR A 36 -3.79 6.99 2.18
CA THR A 36 -3.42 7.58 3.47
C THR A 36 -3.91 9.02 3.53
N ASN A 37 -4.50 9.43 4.65
CA ASN A 37 -5.04 10.78 4.81
C ASN A 37 -4.15 11.62 5.74
N LYS A 38 -3.75 12.80 5.28
CA LYS A 38 -3.10 13.82 6.11
C LYS A 38 -4.08 14.96 6.36
N THR A 39 -4.28 15.33 7.62
CA THR A 39 -5.08 16.49 8.00
C THR A 39 -4.15 17.61 8.46
N ARG A 40 -4.24 18.78 7.85
CA ARG A 40 -3.46 19.97 8.21
C ARG A 40 -4.38 21.16 8.45
N PRO A 41 -4.15 21.98 9.50
CA PRO A 41 -4.84 23.26 9.63
C PRO A 41 -4.32 24.25 8.58
N ASP A 42 -5.24 24.96 7.95
CA ASP A 42 -4.97 26.12 7.10
C ASP A 42 -4.74 27.39 7.95
N ARG A 43 -4.21 28.46 7.34
CA ARG A 43 -3.99 29.77 7.97
C ARG A 43 -5.27 30.36 8.57
N ASN A 44 -6.44 30.00 8.02
CA ASN A 44 -7.75 30.43 8.48
C ASN A 44 -8.39 29.47 9.50
N GLY A 45 -7.64 28.49 10.03
CA GLY A 45 -8.12 27.53 11.02
C GLY A 45 -8.99 26.38 10.48
N ARG A 46 -9.21 26.32 9.16
CA ARG A 46 -9.95 25.21 8.52
C ARG A 46 -9.07 23.97 8.41
N LYS A 47 -9.63 22.79 8.67
CA LYS A 47 -8.93 21.51 8.50
C LYS A 47 -8.95 21.12 7.01
N ILE A 48 -7.78 21.14 6.37
CA ILE A 48 -7.59 20.62 5.02
C ILE A 48 -7.24 19.14 5.12
N LYS A 49 -8.02 18.27 4.46
CA LYS A 49 -7.73 16.84 4.35
C LYS A 49 -7.15 16.57 2.96
N THR A 50 -5.94 16.02 2.93
CA THR A 50 -5.27 15.59 1.71
C THR A 50 -5.12 14.08 1.73
N THR A 51 -5.54 13.42 0.66
CA THR A 51 -5.37 11.98 0.48
C THR A 51 -4.18 11.72 -0.42
N MET A 52 -3.26 10.88 0.03
CA MET A 52 -2.14 10.38 -0.75
C MET A 52 -2.41 8.92 -1.10
N TYR A 53 -2.07 8.54 -2.33
CA TYR A 53 -2.18 7.18 -2.81
C TYR A 53 -0.79 6.61 -3.01
N THR A 54 -0.55 5.42 -2.49
CA THR A 54 0.72 4.70 -2.67
C THR A 54 0.44 3.34 -3.26
N THR A 55 1.08 3.06 -4.40
CA THR A 55 1.04 1.74 -5.04
C THR A 55 2.09 0.84 -4.42
N CYS A 56 1.68 -0.35 -4.02
CA CYS A 56 2.54 -1.37 -3.43
C CYS A 56 2.49 -2.65 -4.26
N THR A 57 3.64 -3.30 -4.40
CA THR A 57 3.77 -4.61 -5.04
C THR A 57 4.36 -5.59 -4.04
N VAL A 58 3.73 -6.75 -3.91
CA VAL A 58 4.19 -7.86 -3.07
C VAL A 58 4.35 -9.13 -3.90
N PHE A 59 5.26 -9.99 -3.48
CA PHE A 59 5.60 -11.23 -4.19
C PHE A 59 5.52 -12.46 -3.27
N GLY A 60 5.43 -13.65 -3.88
CA GLY A 60 5.53 -14.95 -3.23
C GLY A 60 4.37 -15.25 -2.27
N ASN A 61 4.70 -15.88 -1.13
CA ASN A 61 3.69 -16.33 -0.16
C ASN A 61 2.86 -15.16 0.42
N ARG A 62 3.48 -13.98 0.58
CA ARG A 62 2.76 -12.78 1.05
C ARG A 62 1.75 -12.29 0.02
N ALA A 63 2.07 -12.36 -1.27
CA ALA A 63 1.12 -12.02 -2.33
C ALA A 63 -0.11 -12.92 -2.29
N THR A 64 0.10 -14.23 -2.11
CA THR A 64 -1.00 -15.21 -1.98
C THR A 64 -1.91 -14.90 -0.79
N ALA A 65 -1.35 -14.52 0.36
CA ALA A 65 -2.12 -14.10 1.52
C ALA A 65 -2.91 -12.81 1.25
N VAL A 66 -2.30 -11.82 0.60
CA VAL A 66 -2.96 -10.57 0.20
C VAL A 66 -4.16 -10.85 -0.71
N ILE A 67 -4.00 -11.70 -1.73
CA ILE A 67 -5.05 -12.07 -2.67
C ILE A 67 -6.22 -12.77 -1.95
N ASN A 68 -5.92 -13.68 -1.03
CA ASN A 68 -6.96 -14.47 -0.35
C ASN A 68 -7.72 -13.68 0.71
N TYR A 69 -7.04 -12.79 1.45
CA TYR A 69 -7.60 -12.17 2.65
C TYR A 69 -7.90 -10.67 2.54
N LEU A 70 -7.28 -9.93 1.62
CA LEU A 70 -7.52 -8.50 1.47
C LEU A 70 -8.61 -8.22 0.42
N ARG A 71 -9.40 -7.19 0.70
CA ARG A 71 -10.48 -6.67 -0.15
C ARG A 71 -10.47 -5.15 -0.08
N LYS A 72 -11.13 -4.50 -1.04
CA LYS A 72 -11.31 -3.05 -1.08
C LYS A 72 -11.80 -2.51 0.27
N GLY A 73 -11.22 -1.39 0.71
CA GLY A 73 -11.58 -0.70 1.94
C GLY A 73 -10.93 -1.26 3.21
N ARG A 74 -10.28 -2.43 3.14
CA ARG A 74 -9.59 -3.00 4.30
C ARG A 74 -8.36 -2.16 4.68
N GLU A 75 -8.17 -1.96 5.97
CA GLU A 75 -7.02 -1.26 6.51
C GLU A 75 -5.82 -2.19 6.59
N VAL A 76 -4.66 -1.68 6.19
CA VAL A 76 -3.40 -2.43 6.10
C VAL A 76 -2.23 -1.58 6.56
N HIS A 77 -1.25 -2.26 7.15
CA HIS A 77 0.07 -1.73 7.45
C HIS A 77 1.08 -2.37 6.53
N VAL A 78 1.89 -1.55 5.87
CA VAL A 78 2.91 -1.98 4.90
C VAL A 78 4.26 -1.42 5.32
N MET A 79 5.25 -2.30 5.28
CA MET A 79 6.66 -2.01 5.48
C MET A 79 7.43 -2.70 4.36
N GLY A 80 8.38 -2.00 3.76
CA GLY A 80 9.27 -2.53 2.72
C GLY A 80 10.46 -1.62 2.48
#